data_AF-A0A4S1ZG25-F1
#
_entry.id   AF-A0A4S1ZG25-F1
#
_cell.length_a   1.000
_cell.length_b   1.000
_cell.length_c   1.000
_cell.angle_alpha   90.00
_cell.angle_beta   90.00
_cell.angle_gamma   90.00
#
_symmetry.space_group_name_H-M   'P 1'
#
loop_
_entity.id
_entity.type
_entity.pdbx_description
1 polymer ?
#
loop_
_entity_poly.entity_id
_entity_poly.type
_entity_poly.pdbx_seq_one_letter_code
_entity_poly.pdbx_strand_id
1 'polypeptide(L)' 'MTIEDIKNLVSADESRTLELKKTTGELKDGMHSACAFLNTEGGWLIFGVAPKSLKIIGQEVTDKTQQEIAQALAGLDLR' A
#
# COMPACT_ATOMS: atom_id res chain seq x y z
N MET A 1 9.08 10.12 5.50
CA MET A 1 8.02 9.58 6.39
C MET A 1 8.67 8.93 7.59
N THR A 2 8.25 9.32 8.77
CA THR A 2 8.57 8.71 10.05
C THR A 2 7.48 7.70 10.45
N ILE A 3 7.71 6.94 11.53
CA ILE A 3 6.67 6.07 12.08
C ILE A 3 5.47 6.86 12.64
N GLU A 4 5.68 8.11 13.10
CA GLU A 4 4.60 8.98 13.55
C GLU A 4 3.74 9.44 12.37
N ASP A 5 4.35 9.76 11.23
CA ASP A 5 3.61 10.09 10.00
C ASP A 5 2.71 8.92 9.60
N ILE A 6 3.22 7.68 9.66
CA ILE A 6 2.44 6.48 9.34
C ILE A 6 1.29 6.31 10.34
N LYS A 7 1.53 6.45 11.64
CA LYS A 7 0.48 6.36 12.67
C LYS A 7 -0.65 7.36 12.43
N ASN A 8 -0.30 8.59 12.11
CA ASN A 8 -1.28 9.64 11.81
C ASN A 8 -2.06 9.30 10.53
N LEU A 9 -1.36 8.83 9.49
CA LEU A 9 -1.97 8.48 8.21
C LEU A 9 -2.94 7.30 8.36
N VAL A 10 -2.56 6.21 9.04
CA VAL A 10 -3.44 5.04 9.22
C VAL A 10 -4.60 5.30 10.18
N SER A 11 -4.53 6.33 11.03
CA SER A 11 -5.61 6.64 11.97
C SER A 11 -6.89 7.13 11.29
N ALA A 12 -6.79 7.55 10.03
CA ALA A 12 -7.90 8.02 9.23
C ALA A 12 -8.72 6.91 8.55
N ASP A 13 -8.35 5.64 8.74
CA ASP A 13 -8.88 4.47 8.00
C ASP A 13 -8.68 4.58 6.47
N GLU A 14 -9.09 3.57 5.72
CA GLU A 14 -9.03 3.59 4.26
C GLU A 14 -9.87 4.71 3.66
N SER A 15 -9.37 5.30 2.59
CA SER A 15 -10.02 6.40 1.89
C SER A 15 -9.73 6.36 0.40
N ARG A 16 -10.26 7.32 -0.35
CA ARG A 16 -10.01 7.45 -1.79
C ARG A 16 -8.53 7.67 -2.15
N THR A 17 -7.69 8.00 -1.16
CA THR A 17 -6.26 8.27 -1.33
C THR A 17 -5.40 7.48 -0.34
N LEU A 18 -5.99 6.50 0.38
CA LEU A 18 -5.26 5.65 1.33
C LEU A 18 -5.82 4.22 1.27
N GLU A 19 -4.98 3.28 0.87
CA GLU A 19 -5.24 1.83 0.89
C GLU A 19 -4.29 1.17 1.90
N LEU A 20 -4.84 0.28 2.74
CA LEU A 20 -4.11 -0.44 3.76
C LEU A 20 -4.15 -1.94 3.46
N LYS A 21 -2.98 -2.57 3.36
CA LYS A 21 -2.87 -4.03 3.20
C LYS A 21 -2.11 -4.63 4.36
N LYS A 22 -2.54 -5.82 4.77
CA LYS A 22 -1.90 -6.53 5.87
C LYS A 22 -0.52 -7.02 5.44
N THR A 23 -0.40 -7.59 4.24
CA THR A 23 0.84 -8.20 3.75
C THR A 23 1.04 -7.98 2.26
N THR A 24 2.27 -8.14 1.76
CA THR A 24 2.54 -8.17 0.30
C THR A 24 1.92 -9.37 -0.42
N GLY A 25 1.33 -10.35 0.28
CA GLY A 25 0.46 -11.36 -0.34
C GLY A 25 -0.78 -10.77 -1.00
N GLU A 26 -1.16 -9.54 -0.64
CA GLU A 26 -2.28 -8.79 -1.20
C GLU A 26 -1.81 -7.79 -2.29
N LEU A 27 -0.56 -7.92 -2.77
CA LEU A 27 0.05 -6.97 -3.72
C LEU A 27 -0.78 -6.78 -4.99
N LYS A 28 -1.30 -7.86 -5.57
CA LYS A 28 -2.12 -7.79 -6.78
C LYS A 28 -3.38 -6.95 -6.58
N ASP A 29 -4.03 -7.10 -5.42
CA ASP A 29 -5.22 -6.32 -5.08
C ASP A 29 -4.84 -4.86 -4.79
N GLY A 30 -3.76 -4.64 -4.04
CA GLY A 30 -3.22 -3.30 -3.81
C GLY A 30 -2.84 -2.56 -5.10
N MET A 31 -2.40 -3.27 -6.14
CA MET A 31 -2.12 -2.67 -7.46
C MET A 31 -3.37 -2.15 -8.17
N HIS A 32 -4.56 -2.71 -7.91
CA HIS A 32 -5.80 -2.13 -8.42
C HIS A 32 -6.04 -0.75 -7.79
N SER A 33 -5.86 -0.63 -6.47
CA SER A 33 -5.94 0.67 -5.78
C SER A 33 -4.85 1.61 -6.26
N ALA A 34 -3.62 1.13 -6.47
CA ALA A 34 -2.53 1.94 -7.02
C ALA A 34 -2.87 2.49 -8.42
N CYS A 35 -3.44 1.66 -9.31
CA CYS A 35 -3.92 2.10 -10.62
C CYS A 35 -5.02 3.17 -10.48
N ALA A 36 -5.98 2.95 -9.58
CA ALA A 36 -7.04 3.93 -9.31
C ALA A 36 -6.48 5.27 -8.77
N PHE A 37 -5.47 5.22 -7.89
CA PHE A 37 -4.78 6.40 -7.39
C PHE A 37 -4.06 7.16 -8.51
N LEU A 38 -3.31 6.45 -9.37
CA LEU A 38 -2.60 7.07 -10.50
C LEU A 38 -3.55 7.76 -11.50
N ASN A 39 -4.77 7.27 -11.64
CA ASN A 39 -5.80 7.84 -12.52
C ASN A 39 -6.64 8.94 -11.85
N THR A 40 -6.39 9.27 -10.59
CA THR A 40 -7.17 10.27 -9.83
C THR A 40 -6.24 11.29 -9.15
N GLU A 41 -6.38 11.52 -7.84
CA GLU A 41 -5.63 12.54 -7.09
C GLU A 41 -4.30 12.00 -6.54
N GLY A 42 -3.92 10.77 -6.89
CA GLY A 42 -2.86 10.03 -6.23
C GLY A 42 -3.32 9.42 -4.91
N GLY A 43 -2.38 8.79 -4.19
CA GLY A 43 -2.69 8.16 -2.92
C GLY A 43 -1.54 7.35 -2.34
N TRP A 44 -1.81 6.76 -1.19
CA TRP A 44 -0.88 5.94 -0.42
C TRP A 44 -1.36 4.50 -0.40
N LEU A 45 -0.48 3.57 -0.76
CA LEU A 45 -0.67 2.13 -0.57
C LEU A 45 0.33 1.66 0.49
N ILE A 46 -0.17 1.24 1.65
CA ILE A 46 0.68 0.85 2.79
C ILE A 46 0.49 -0.62 3.11
N PHE A 47 1.58 -1.38 3.05
CA PHE A 47 1.64 -2.77 3.48
C PHE A 47 2.11 -2.87 4.94
N GLY A 48 1.61 -3.86 5.67
CA GLY A 48 1.95 -4.10 7.07
C GLY A 48 0.99 -3.44 8.07
N VAL A 49 -0.25 -3.17 7.65
CA VAL A 49 -1.32 -2.62 8.52
C VAL A 49 -2.55 -3.49 8.40
N ALA A 50 -3.09 -3.96 9.53
CA ALA A 50 -4.31 -4.76 9.54
C ALA A 50 -5.53 -3.81 9.33
N PRO A 51 -6.27 -3.89 8.20
CA PRO A 51 -7.24 -2.84 7.83
C PRO A 51 -8.34 -2.65 8.87
N LYS A 52 -8.88 -3.75 9.41
CA LYS A 52 -9.99 -3.70 10.38
C LYS A 52 -9.61 -3.16 11.77
N SER A 53 -8.36 -3.30 12.17
CA SER A 53 -7.91 -2.90 13.51
C SER A 53 -6.96 -1.71 13.47
N LEU A 54 -6.60 -1.23 12.27
CA LEU A 54 -5.58 -0.21 12.00
C LEU A 54 -4.25 -0.48 12.71
N LYS A 55 -4.02 -1.74 13.08
CA LYS A 55 -2.83 -2.16 13.82
C LYS A 55 -1.68 -2.26 12.83
N ILE A 56 -0.65 -1.44 13.05
CA ILE A 56 0.63 -1.57 12.39
C ILE A 56 1.28 -2.86 12.89
N ILE A 57 1.41 -3.84 12.00
CA ILE A 57 2.06 -5.12 12.25
C ILE A 57 3.48 -5.16 11.68
N GLY A 58 3.76 -4.31 10.69
CA GLY A 58 5.02 -4.32 9.95
C GLY A 58 5.05 -5.38 8.86
N GLN A 59 6.10 -5.34 8.05
CA GLN A 59 6.35 -6.25 6.95
C GLN A 59 7.85 -6.53 6.93
N GLU A 60 8.24 -7.79 6.85
CA GLU A 60 9.62 -8.13 6.55
C GLU A 60 9.90 -7.76 5.10
N VAL A 61 10.90 -6.90 4.89
CA VAL A 61 11.30 -6.43 3.56
C VAL A 61 12.61 -7.12 3.20
N THR A 62 12.52 -7.97 2.18
CA THR A 62 13.68 -8.63 1.56
C THR A 62 13.92 -8.08 0.16
N ASP A 63 15.04 -8.43 -0.46
CA ASP A 63 15.30 -8.10 -1.87
C ASP A 63 14.20 -8.65 -2.79
N LYS A 64 13.68 -9.84 -2.49
CA LYS A 64 12.57 -10.45 -3.22
C LYS A 64 11.31 -9.61 -3.12
N THR A 65 10.98 -9.11 -1.92
CA THR A 65 9.83 -8.23 -1.70
C THR A 65 9.93 -6.97 -2.56
N GLN A 66 11.12 -6.37 -2.63
CA GLN A 66 11.36 -5.18 -3.44
C GLN A 66 11.21 -5.48 -4.95
N GLN A 67 11.75 -6.62 -5.41
CA GLN A 67 11.63 -7.06 -6.81
C GLN A 67 10.17 -7.33 -7.19
N GLU A 68 9.39 -7.98 -6.33
CA GLU A 68 7.97 -8.26 -6.56
C GLU A 68 7.18 -6.95 -6.70
N ILE A 69 7.43 -5.96 -5.83
CA ILE A 69 6.81 -4.64 -5.92
C ILE A 69 7.22 -3.93 -7.22
N ALA A 70 8.51 -3.93 -7.57
CA ALA A 70 8.99 -3.28 -8.79
C ALA A 70 8.36 -3.91 -10.05
N GLN A 71 8.26 -5.24 -10.10
CA GLN A 71 7.60 -5.95 -11.20
C GLN A 71 6.10 -5.63 -11.28
N ALA A 72 5.42 -5.58 -10.14
CA ALA A 72 4.01 -5.24 -10.08
C ALA A 72 3.75 -3.81 -10.58
N LEU A 73 4.61 -2.85 -10.18
CA LEU A 73 4.55 -1.46 -10.65
C LEU A 73 4.85 -1.33 -12.15
N ALA A 74 5.84 -2.08 -12.67
CA ALA A 74 6.14 -2.10 -14.10
C ALA A 74 4.99 -2.66 -14.95
N GLY A 75 4.13 -3.49 -14.35
CA GLY A 75 2.93 -4.04 -14.98
C GLY A 75 1.69 -3.15 -14.89
N LEU A 76 1.75 -2.00 -14.22
CA LEU A 76 0.67 -1.01 -14.21
C LEU A 76 0.61 -0.33 -15.58
N ASP A 77 -0.19 -0.90 -16.49
CA ASP A 77 -0.46 -0.36 -17.83
C ASP A 77 -1.30 0.92 -17.67
N LEU A 78 -0.62 2.07 -17.67
CA LEU A 78 -1.22 3.41 -17.73
C LEU A 78 -1.72 3.64 -19.17
N ARG A 79 -2.94 3.18 -19.47
CA ARG A 79 -3.65 3.53 -20.71
C ARG A 79 -4.65 4.64 -20.48
#